data_AF-I4D9B7-F1
#
_entry.id   AF-I4D9B7-F1
#
_cell.length_a   1.000
_cell.length_b   1.000
_cell.length_c   1.000
_cell.angle_alpha   90.00
_cell.angle_beta   90.00
_cell.angle_gamma   90.00
#
_symmetry.space_group_name_H-M   'P 1'
#
loop_
_entity.id
_entity.type
_entity.pdbx_description
1 polymer ?
#
loop_
_entity_poly.entity_id
_entity_poly.type
_entity_poly.pdbx_seq_one_letter_code
_entity_poly.pdbx_strand_id
1 'polypeptide(L)'
;MSNYSDNNLLQLIIPDNPTNNKLFGTQKYCGEDFPLRGDNVHEMSLMGGVFEVIDQTLSSHNVKRVLKVKIKVGELTNAEPDALAMAFEAYSKDTVCEGAELVVERVPLRGFCKNCRREFNVKTMCFLCPDCQSTSIEITQGEELLLESLEVE
;
A
#
# COMPACT_ATOMS: atom_id res chain seq x y z
N MET A 1 36.01 25.30 -0.10
CA MET A 1 34.79 25.68 0.65
C MET A 1 33.68 25.65 -0.38
N SER A 2 32.81 24.65 -0.48
CA SER A 2 32.26 23.78 0.55
C SER A 2 31.81 22.44 -0.06
N ASN A 3 32.32 21.35 0.52
CA ASN A 3 31.77 19.99 0.64
C ASN A 3 30.69 19.54 -0.35
N TYR A 4 31.12 18.85 -1.40
CA TYR A 4 30.32 17.81 -2.07
C TYR A 4 30.44 16.56 -1.19
N SER A 5 29.58 16.45 -0.18
CA SER A 5 29.49 15.23 0.63
C SER A 5 28.62 14.23 -0.11
N ASP A 6 29.24 13.09 -0.40
CA ASP A 6 28.65 11.88 -0.93
C ASP A 6 27.32 11.53 -0.25
N ASN A 7 26.20 11.88 -0.89
CA ASN A 7 24.90 11.32 -0.55
C ASN A 7 24.66 10.17 -1.52
N ASN A 8 25.04 8.98 -1.08
CA ASN A 8 24.82 7.72 -1.78
C ASN A 8 23.32 7.36 -1.76
N LEU A 9 22.49 8.14 -2.46
CA LEU A 9 21.05 7.93 -2.57
C LEU A 9 20.78 6.78 -3.56
N LEU A 10 20.80 5.54 -3.09
CA LEU A 10 20.31 4.41 -3.86
C LEU A 10 18.77 4.42 -3.77
N GLN A 11 18.10 4.96 -4.78
CA GLN A 11 16.65 4.84 -4.91
C GLN A 11 16.33 3.48 -5.52
N LEU A 12 15.88 2.53 -4.70
CA LEU A 12 15.42 1.23 -5.18
C LEU A 12 13.98 1.38 -5.63
N ILE A 13 13.77 1.47 -6.95
CA ILE A 13 12.43 1.41 -7.56
C ILE A 13 12.11 -0.08 -7.71
N ILE A 14 11.11 -0.56 -6.96
CA ILE A 14 10.64 -1.94 -7.10
C ILE A 14 9.72 -1.94 -8.33
N PRO A 15 10.03 -2.73 -9.39
CA PRO A 15 9.15 -2.79 -10.55
C PRO A 15 7.77 -3.29 -10.11
N ASP A 16 6.71 -2.62 -10.58
CA ASP A 16 5.33 -3.09 -10.51
C ASP A 16 5.27 -4.50 -11.13
N ASN A 17 5.45 -5.54 -10.32
CA ASN A 17 5.35 -6.92 -10.75
C ASN A 17 3.91 -7.39 -10.52
N PRO A 18 3.07 -7.44 -11.57
CA PRO A 18 1.64 -7.69 -11.43
C PRO A 18 1.30 -9.12 -10.97
N THR A 19 2.27 -10.05 -10.96
CA THR A 19 2.00 -11.48 -10.73
C THR A 19 2.25 -11.97 -9.31
N ASN A 20 2.91 -11.21 -8.42
CA ASN A 20 3.28 -11.75 -7.10
C ASN A 20 3.14 -10.80 -5.90
N ASN A 21 2.57 -9.61 -6.08
CA ASN A 21 2.43 -8.61 -5.00
C ASN A 21 0.97 -8.35 -4.56
N LYS A 22 0.07 -9.30 -4.82
CA LYS A 22 -1.29 -9.27 -4.25
C LYS A 22 -1.23 -9.79 -2.81
N LEU A 23 -0.93 -8.89 -1.88
CA LEU A 23 -0.76 -9.23 -0.46
C LEU A 23 -2.06 -9.67 0.23
N PHE A 24 -3.25 -9.45 -0.35
CA PHE A 24 -4.51 -9.88 0.29
C PHE A 24 -5.52 -10.47 -0.70
N GLY A 25 -6.00 -11.67 -0.34
CA GLY A 25 -7.09 -12.39 -0.98
C GLY A 25 -8.46 -11.90 -0.51
N THR A 26 -9.48 -12.25 -1.29
CA THR A 26 -10.85 -11.74 -1.25
C THR A 26 -11.52 -11.85 0.12
N GLN A 27 -11.98 -10.71 0.66
CA GLN A 27 -12.91 -10.70 1.78
C GLN A 27 -14.34 -10.47 1.27
N LYS A 28 -15.17 -11.50 1.42
CA LYS A 28 -16.60 -11.50 1.11
C LYS A 28 -17.32 -10.47 2.00
N TYR A 29 -17.95 -9.48 1.40
CA TYR A 29 -18.91 -8.61 2.08
C TYR A 29 -20.30 -9.25 2.02
N CYS A 30 -20.82 -9.68 3.17
CA CYS A 30 -22.24 -9.63 3.51
C CYS A 30 -22.45 -10.03 4.97
N GLY A 31 -22.89 -9.06 5.78
CA GLY A 31 -23.66 -9.28 7.02
C GLY A 31 -22.88 -9.70 8.27
N GLU A 32 -22.83 -8.80 9.24
CA GLU A 32 -23.40 -8.91 10.60
C GLU A 32 -22.59 -8.04 11.60
N ASP A 33 -23.32 -7.31 12.44
CA ASP A 33 -22.83 -6.33 13.42
C ASP A 33 -21.64 -6.85 14.24
N PHE A 34 -20.52 -6.12 14.25
CA PHE A 34 -19.38 -6.42 15.10
C PHE A 34 -19.01 -5.22 16.00
N PRO A 35 -18.85 -5.42 17.32
CA PRO A 35 -18.51 -4.34 18.24
C PRO A 35 -17.04 -3.92 18.06
N LEU A 36 -16.83 -2.60 18.02
CA LEU A 36 -15.55 -1.92 17.88
C LEU A 36 -14.56 -2.28 19.01
N ARG A 37 -13.60 -3.17 18.72
CA ARG A 37 -12.27 -3.26 19.39
C ARG A 37 -11.37 -4.25 18.63
N GLY A 38 -10.83 -3.85 17.48
CA GLY A 38 -10.02 -4.76 16.66
C GLY A 38 -9.23 -4.12 15.52
N ASP A 39 -8.99 -2.81 15.55
CA ASP A 39 -8.36 -2.07 14.43
C ASP A 39 -6.82 -2.03 14.53
N ASN A 40 -6.22 -2.89 15.38
CA ASN A 40 -4.77 -3.00 15.50
C ASN A 40 -4.20 -4.18 14.70
N VAL A 41 -5.03 -5.06 14.16
CA VAL A 41 -4.55 -6.25 13.43
C VAL A 41 -4.56 -6.06 11.92
N HIS A 42 -5.49 -5.27 11.37
CA HIS A 42 -5.58 -5.00 9.92
C HIS A 42 -4.34 -4.25 9.46
N GLU A 43 -4.05 -3.09 10.03
CA GLU A 43 -2.93 -2.22 9.66
C GLU A 43 -1.58 -2.81 10.04
N MET A 44 -1.49 -3.51 11.18
CA MET A 44 -0.26 -4.22 11.55
C MET A 44 0.03 -5.37 10.58
N SER A 45 -1.00 -6.05 10.06
CA SER A 45 -0.83 -7.10 9.05
C SER A 45 -0.43 -6.52 7.69
N LEU A 46 -1.02 -5.38 7.30
CA LEU A 46 -0.59 -4.64 6.10
C LEU A 46 0.89 -4.24 6.23
N MET A 47 1.27 -3.69 7.38
CA MET A 47 2.64 -3.25 7.62
C MET A 47 3.63 -4.41 7.70
N GLY A 48 3.25 -5.53 8.30
CA GLY A 48 4.05 -6.75 8.33
C GLY A 48 4.41 -7.23 6.93
N GLY A 49 3.43 -7.26 6.01
CA GLY A 49 3.68 -7.60 4.60
C GLY A 49 4.62 -6.61 3.90
N VAL A 50 4.50 -5.31 4.18
CA VAL A 50 5.43 -4.29 3.67
C VAL A 50 6.86 -4.55 4.18
N PHE A 51 7.03 -4.80 5.48
CA PHE A 51 8.35 -5.07 6.06
C PHE A 51 8.97 -6.37 5.56
N GLU A 52 8.20 -7.42 5.28
CA GLU A 52 8.70 -8.62 4.62
C GLU A 52 9.29 -8.31 3.24
N VAL A 53 8.61 -7.48 2.43
CA VAL A 53 9.11 -7.07 1.11
C VAL A 53 10.36 -6.19 1.25
N ILE A 54 10.39 -5.30 2.24
CA ILE A 54 11.57 -4.48 2.55
C ILE A 54 12.75 -5.40 2.90
N ASP A 55 12.57 -6.32 3.84
CA ASP A 55 13.64 -7.21 4.31
C ASP A 55 14.16 -8.12 3.17
N GLN A 56 13.26 -8.65 2.33
CA GLN A 56 13.65 -9.40 1.13
C GLN A 56 14.46 -8.55 0.14
N THR A 57 14.07 -7.29 -0.06
CA THR A 57 14.75 -6.36 -0.96
C THR A 57 16.13 -6.00 -0.42
N LEU A 58 16.21 -5.70 0.87
CA LEU A 58 17.45 -5.35 1.57
C LEU A 58 18.37 -6.54 1.79
N SER A 59 17.85 -7.77 1.87
CA SER A 59 18.67 -8.99 2.04
C SER A 59 19.74 -9.17 0.95
N SER A 60 19.50 -8.63 -0.25
CA SER A 60 20.44 -8.68 -1.37
C SER A 60 21.39 -7.46 -1.44
N HIS A 61 21.27 -6.51 -0.52
CA HIS A 61 21.96 -5.22 -0.54
C HIS A 61 22.57 -4.91 0.85
N ASN A 62 23.83 -4.51 0.91
CA ASN A 62 24.45 -4.09 2.17
C ASN A 62 24.03 -2.66 2.55
N VAL A 63 22.76 -2.50 2.92
CA VAL A 63 22.19 -1.22 3.35
C VAL A 63 22.45 -1.00 4.83
N LYS A 64 22.94 0.19 5.19
CA LYS A 64 23.16 0.55 6.59
C LYS A 64 21.91 1.13 7.22
N ARG A 65 21.15 1.91 6.44
CA ARG A 65 19.94 2.58 6.91
C ARG A 65 18.98 2.88 5.77
N VAL A 66 17.68 2.79 6.05
CA VAL A 66 16.62 3.29 5.17
C VAL A 66 16.25 4.71 5.61
N LEU A 67 16.20 5.63 4.65
CA LEU A 67 15.87 7.04 4.88
C LEU A 67 14.39 7.33 4.59
N LYS A 68 13.84 6.71 3.55
CA LYS A 68 12.45 6.91 3.12
C LYS A 68 11.84 5.64 2.55
N VAL A 69 10.59 5.38 2.90
CA VAL A 69 9.77 4.27 2.42
C VAL A 69 8.54 4.84 1.73
N LYS A 70 8.37 4.59 0.44
CA LYS A 70 7.20 5.04 -0.33
C LYS A 70 6.31 3.86 -0.67
N ILE A 71 5.05 3.91 -0.24
CA ILE A 71 4.05 2.88 -0.50
C ILE A 71 2.85 3.45 -1.25
N LYS A 72 2.24 2.63 -2.11
CA LYS A 72 0.94 2.88 -2.75
C LYS A 72 -0.15 2.10 -2.02
N VAL A 73 -1.21 2.80 -1.65
CA VAL A 73 -2.34 2.26 -0.90
C VAL A 73 -3.63 2.58 -1.65
N GLY A 74 -4.29 1.53 -2.14
CA GLY A 74 -5.57 1.61 -2.82
C GLY A 74 -6.71 1.92 -1.86
N GLU A 75 -7.70 2.69 -2.31
CA GLU A 75 -8.85 3.08 -1.50
C GLU A 75 -9.66 1.91 -0.91
N LEU A 76 -9.70 0.73 -1.55
CA LEU A 76 -10.38 -0.46 -1.00
C LEU A 76 -9.67 -1.11 0.17
N THR A 77 -8.38 -0.84 0.38
CA THR A 77 -7.67 -1.32 1.57
C THR A 77 -8.24 -0.71 2.84
N ASN A 78 -8.95 0.42 2.71
CA ASN A 78 -9.51 1.21 3.79
C ASN A 78 -8.49 1.53 4.89
N ALA A 79 -7.19 1.57 4.53
CA ALA A 79 -6.12 1.77 5.46
C ALA A 79 -6.03 3.25 5.84
N GLU A 80 -6.06 3.53 7.13
CA GLU A 80 -5.96 4.89 7.63
C GLU A 80 -4.49 5.33 7.70
N PRO A 81 -4.10 6.52 7.20
CA PRO A 81 -2.71 6.92 7.10
C PRO A 81 -2.06 7.06 8.47
N ASP A 82 -2.81 7.56 9.45
CA ASP A 82 -2.33 7.70 10.82
C ASP A 82 -2.08 6.32 11.45
N ALA A 83 -2.96 5.35 11.20
CA ALA A 83 -2.79 3.98 11.69
C ALA A 83 -1.61 3.27 10.99
N LEU A 84 -1.42 3.48 9.68
CA LEU A 84 -0.25 3.02 8.95
C LEU A 84 1.05 3.64 9.46
N ALA A 85 1.05 4.94 9.77
CA ALA A 85 2.23 5.61 10.32
C ALA A 85 2.60 5.04 11.70
N MET A 86 1.60 4.82 12.57
CA MET A 86 1.83 4.19 13.88
C MET A 86 2.32 2.75 13.75
N ALA A 87 1.74 1.96 12.84
CA ALA A 87 2.19 0.60 12.58
C ALA A 87 3.63 0.59 12.03
N PHE A 88 3.95 1.51 11.12
CA PHE A 88 5.31 1.66 10.59
C PHE A 88 6.30 2.00 11.68
N GLU A 89 5.98 2.97 12.55
CA GLU A 89 6.84 3.34 13.67
C GLU A 89 7.10 2.14 14.59
N ALA A 90 6.06 1.38 14.92
CA ALA A 90 6.17 0.18 15.75
C ALA A 90 7.05 -0.91 15.12
N TYR A 91 6.92 -1.16 13.81
CA TYR A 91 7.74 -2.15 13.09
C TYR A 91 9.16 -1.65 12.79
N SER A 92 9.35 -0.35 12.60
CA SER A 92 10.63 0.25 12.25
C SER A 92 11.62 0.25 13.42
N LYS A 93 11.11 0.21 14.65
CA LYS A 93 11.91 0.26 15.86
C LYS A 93 12.87 -0.91 15.95
N ASP A 94 14.12 -0.64 16.30
CA ASP A 94 15.21 -1.62 16.39
C ASP A 94 15.54 -2.29 15.04
N THR A 95 15.19 -1.66 13.91
CA THR A 95 15.50 -2.13 12.54
C THR A 95 16.28 -1.09 11.73
N VAL A 96 16.75 -1.45 10.53
CA VAL A 96 17.39 -0.52 9.57
C VAL A 96 16.45 0.57 9.07
N CYS A 97 15.14 0.43 9.29
CA CYS A 97 14.11 1.42 8.96
C CYS A 97 13.87 2.43 10.07
N GLU A 98 14.57 2.35 11.21
CA GLU A 98 14.33 3.24 12.33
C GLU A 98 14.59 4.72 11.97
N GLY A 99 13.55 5.53 12.14
CA GLY A 99 13.55 6.95 11.79
C GLY A 99 13.48 7.22 10.29
N ALA A 100 13.07 6.25 9.47
CA ALA A 100 12.75 6.48 8.06
C ALA A 100 11.42 7.25 7.90
N GLU A 101 11.32 8.06 6.86
CA GLU A 101 10.09 8.76 6.48
C GLU A 101 9.15 7.82 5.71
N LEU A 102 7.91 7.65 6.19
CA LEU A 102 6.87 6.93 5.45
C LEU A 102 6.08 7.89 4.55
N VAL A 103 6.10 7.63 3.23
CA VAL A 103 5.30 8.36 2.24
C VAL A 103 4.21 7.43 1.70
N VAL A 104 2.96 7.80 1.94
CA VAL A 104 1.78 7.03 1.49
C VAL A 104 1.12 7.73 0.30
N GLU A 105 1.12 7.07 -0.85
CA GLU A 105 0.42 7.52 -2.06
C GLU A 105 -0.92 6.80 -2.18
N ARG A 106 -2.02 7.55 -2.11
CA ARG A 106 -3.37 6.99 -2.24
C ARG A 106 -3.73 6.77 -3.71
N VAL A 107 -4.18 5.55 -4.00
CA VAL A 107 -4.62 5.14 -5.33
C VAL A 107 -6.16 5.10 -5.36
N PRO A 108 -6.81 5.91 -6.22
CA PRO A 108 -8.27 5.99 -6.26
C PRO A 108 -8.89 4.68 -6.75
N LEU A 109 -10.07 4.35 -6.23
CA LEU A 109 -10.83 3.18 -6.65
C LEU A 109 -11.45 3.39 -8.03
N ARG A 110 -11.06 2.56 -9.00
CA ARG A 110 -11.59 2.58 -10.37
C ARG A 110 -12.21 1.23 -10.69
N GLY A 111 -13.43 1.30 -11.21
CA GLY A 111 -14.19 0.15 -11.69
C GLY A 111 -14.41 0.23 -13.18
N PHE A 112 -14.39 -0.92 -13.84
CA PHE A 112 -14.76 -1.09 -15.24
C PHE A 112 -16.09 -1.85 -15.33
N CYS A 113 -17.10 -1.26 -15.95
CA CYS A 113 -18.36 -1.96 -16.19
C CYS A 113 -18.24 -2.86 -17.43
N LYS A 114 -18.47 -4.16 -17.26
CA LYS A 114 -18.43 -5.13 -18.39
C LYS A 114 -19.57 -4.94 -19.39
N ASN A 115 -20.66 -4.32 -18.96
CA ASN A 115 -21.85 -4.15 -19.78
C ASN A 115 -21.75 -2.93 -20.71
N CYS A 116 -21.42 -1.75 -20.17
CA CYS A 116 -21.25 -0.54 -20.97
C CYS A 116 -19.81 -0.26 -21.42
N ARG A 117 -18.84 -1.08 -20.95
CA ARG A 117 -17.40 -0.98 -21.23
C ARG A 117 -16.79 0.38 -20.88
N ARG A 118 -17.22 0.97 -19.77
CA ARG A 118 -16.70 2.25 -19.27
C ARG A 118 -15.98 2.06 -17.95
N GLU A 119 -14.87 2.78 -17.82
CA GLU A 119 -14.19 3.00 -16.55
C GLU A 119 -14.85 4.17 -15.81
N PHE A 120 -15.00 4.02 -14.50
CA PHE A 120 -15.53 5.06 -13.64
C PHE A 120 -14.87 4.99 -12.26
N ASN A 121 -14.78 6.13 -11.59
CA ASN A 121 -14.29 6.20 -10.21
C ASN A 121 -15.42 5.80 -9.27
N VAL A 122 -15.16 4.82 -8.41
CA VAL A 122 -16.15 4.30 -7.46
C VAL A 122 -16.04 5.14 -6.19
N LYS A 123 -16.87 6.18 -6.07
CA LYS A 123 -16.89 7.07 -4.90
C LYS A 123 -17.72 6.56 -3.72
N THR A 124 -18.48 5.50 -3.92
CA THR A 124 -19.40 4.92 -2.93
C THR A 124 -19.30 3.41 -3.05
N MET A 125 -19.35 2.67 -1.94
CA MET A 125 -19.38 1.19 -1.93
C MET A 125 -20.60 0.57 -2.64
N CYS A 126 -21.38 1.38 -3.37
CA CYS A 126 -22.36 0.92 -4.33
C CYS A 126 -21.65 0.53 -5.63
N PHE A 127 -21.43 -0.76 -5.83
CA PHE A 127 -20.96 -1.33 -7.09
C PHE A 127 -22.09 -1.31 -8.14
N LEU A 128 -22.45 -0.11 -8.57
CA LEU A 128 -23.44 0.16 -9.61
C LEU A 128 -22.86 1.11 -10.64
N CYS A 129 -22.94 0.74 -11.91
CA CYS A 129 -22.44 1.59 -12.99
C CYS A 129 -23.34 2.82 -13.11
N PRO A 130 -22.79 4.06 -13.08
CA PRO A 130 -23.59 5.27 -13.20
C PRO A 130 -24.27 5.41 -14.57
N ASP A 131 -23.70 4.83 -15.63
CA ASP A 131 -24.24 4.93 -16.99
C ASP A 131 -25.35 3.91 -17.29
N CYS A 132 -25.21 2.67 -16.82
CA CYS A 132 -26.11 1.57 -17.20
C CYS A 132 -26.77 0.84 -16.04
N GLN A 133 -26.48 1.24 -14.80
CA GLN A 133 -26.99 0.64 -13.56
C GLN A 133 -26.72 -0.87 -13.42
N SER A 134 -25.80 -1.41 -14.24
CA SER A 134 -25.36 -2.78 -14.12
C SER A 134 -24.47 -2.96 -12.90
N THR A 135 -24.61 -4.11 -12.25
CA THR A 135 -23.75 -4.60 -11.17
C THR A 135 -22.55 -5.39 -11.68
N SER A 136 -22.45 -5.63 -13.00
CA SER A 136 -21.33 -6.32 -13.63
C SER A 136 -20.11 -5.40 -13.75
N ILE A 137 -19.47 -5.14 -12.61
CA ILE A 137 -18.30 -4.27 -12.49
C ILE A 137 -17.09 -5.12 -12.10
N GLU A 138 -15.97 -4.84 -12.75
CA GLU A 138 -14.65 -5.36 -12.40
C GLU A 138 -13.84 -4.23 -11.79
N ILE A 139 -13.20 -4.48 -10.65
CA ILE A 139 -12.28 -3.50 -10.07
C ILE A 139 -10.96 -3.59 -10.82
N THR A 140 -10.53 -2.45 -11.37
CA THR A 140 -9.29 -2.36 -12.14
C THR A 140 -8.17 -1.69 -11.35
N GLN A 141 -8.52 -0.89 -10.34
CA GLN A 141 -7.59 -0.09 -9.54
C GLN A 141 -8.22 0.21 -8.18
N GLY A 142 -7.42 0.38 -7.13
CA GLY A 142 -7.85 0.69 -5.77
C GLY A 142 -7.72 -0.47 -4.77
N GLU A 143 -7.19 -1.63 -5.17
CA GLU A 143 -6.91 -2.78 -4.29
C GLU A 143 -5.42 -2.93 -3.94
N GLU A 144 -4.58 -1.99 -4.40
CA GLU A 144 -3.13 -2.09 -4.29
C GLU A 144 -2.64 -1.83 -2.86
N LEU A 145 -1.68 -2.65 -2.41
CA LEU A 145 -0.76 -2.32 -1.32
C LEU A 145 0.64 -2.68 -1.81
N LEU A 146 1.40 -1.68 -2.27
CA LEU A 146 2.66 -1.90 -2.98
C LEU A 146 3.76 -1.01 -2.41
N LEU A 147 4.94 -1.59 -2.22
CA LEU A 147 6.15 -0.83 -1.96
C LEU A 147 6.67 -0.25 -3.28
N GLU A 148 6.60 1.07 -3.43
CA GLU A 148 6.97 1.76 -4.67
C GLU A 148 8.48 2.05 -4.73
N SER A 149 9.03 2.61 -3.66
CA SER A 149 10.46 2.90 -3.60
C SER A 149 11.03 2.94 -2.18
N LEU A 150 12.29 2.57 -2.07
CA LEU A 150 13.11 2.73 -0.86
C LEU A 150 14.29 3.67 -1.14
N GLU A 151 14.50 4.66 -0.28
CA GLU A 151 15.74 5.45 -0.25
C GLU A 151 16.63 4.92 0.87
N VAL A 152 17.88 4.57 0.54
CA VAL A 152 18.82 3.90 1.47
C VAL A 152 20.21 4.56 1.48
N GLU A 153 20.98 4.31 2.55
CA GLU A 153 22.37 4.75 2.79
C GLU A 153 23.36 3.58 2.86
#